data_AF-A0AAV7T7Q4-F1
#
_entry.id   AF-A0AAV7T7Q4-F1
#
_cell.length_a   1.000
_cell.length_b   1.000
_cell.length_c   1.000
_cell.angle_alpha   90.00
_cell.angle_beta   90.00
_cell.angle_gamma   90.00
#
_symmetry.space_group_name_H-M   'P 1'
#
loop_
_entity.id
_entity.type
_entity.pdbx_description
1 polymer ?
#
loop_
_entity_poly.entity_id
_entity_poly.type
_entity_poly.pdbx_seq_one_letter_code
_entity_poly.pdbx_strand_id
1 'polypeptide(L)'
;VVVTNPDESPVPRLLVICEATTTETISSRTNEDGVALMRLNTPSLSGHLHIEVKTSDSRLNGSQQASFTLSATAYNTWKNSQNLLHIDTVKESQKISLNMVTSHAQSDVKNKIKYFTV
;
A
#
# COMPACT_ATOMS: atom_id res chain seq x y z
N VAL A 1 -5.09 -1.98 4.91
CA VAL A 1 -6.54 -1.79 5.15
C VAL A 1 -6.87 -2.33 6.52
N VAL A 2 -7.66 -1.62 7.31
CA VAL A 2 -8.20 -2.11 8.59
C VAL A 2 -9.70 -2.26 8.42
N VAL A 3 -10.25 -3.43 8.74
CA VAL A 3 -11.69 -3.69 8.66
C VAL A 3 -12.23 -4.00 10.04
N THR A 4 -13.26 -3.26 10.43
CA THR A 4 -13.95 -3.39 11.71
C THR A 4 -15.44 -3.62 11.49
N ASN A 5 -16.06 -4.30 12.44
CA ASN A 5 -17.50 -4.32 12.61
C ASN A 5 -17.98 -2.92 13.07
N PRO A 6 -19.31 -2.65 13.01
CA PRO A 6 -19.88 -1.39 13.52
C PRO A 6 -19.60 -1.12 15.01
N ASP A 7 -19.29 -2.16 15.79
CA ASP A 7 -18.89 -2.08 17.20
C ASP A 7 -17.37 -1.90 17.40
N GLU A 8 -16.64 -1.61 16.32
CA GLU A 8 -15.17 -1.42 16.26
C GLU A 8 -14.33 -2.69 16.47
N SER A 9 -14.95 -3.86 16.68
CA SER A 9 -14.21 -5.12 16.76
C SER A 9 -13.59 -5.50 15.40
N PRO A 10 -12.41 -6.14 15.37
CA PRO A 10 -11.75 -6.51 14.12
C PRO A 10 -12.51 -7.64 13.39
N VAL A 11 -12.53 -7.59 12.05
CA VAL A 11 -13.14 -8.64 11.23
C VAL A 11 -12.06 -9.57 10.65
N PRO A 12 -11.92 -10.81 11.13
CA PRO A 12 -10.87 -11.72 10.67
C PRO A 12 -11.25 -12.43 9.37
N ARG A 13 -10.23 -12.74 8.56
CA ARG A 13 -10.32 -13.59 7.34
C ARG A 13 -11.30 -13.10 6.27
N LEU A 14 -11.71 -11.83 6.31
CA LEU A 14 -12.58 -11.23 5.31
C LEU A 14 -11.78 -10.93 4.04
N LEU A 15 -12.32 -11.31 2.88
CA LEU A 15 -11.73 -10.92 1.60
C LEU A 15 -12.01 -9.45 1.32
N VAL A 16 -10.97 -8.73 0.96
CA VAL A 16 -11.03 -7.32 0.57
C VAL A 16 -10.41 -7.19 -0.82
N ILE A 17 -11.11 -6.48 -1.69
CA ILE A 17 -10.69 -6.18 -3.06
C ILE A 17 -10.28 -4.71 -3.10
N CYS A 18 -9.17 -4.42 -3.74
CA CYS A 18 -8.70 -3.08 -3.96
C CYS A 18 -8.51 -2.84 -5.47
N GLU A 19 -9.14 -1.77 -5.93
CA GLU A 19 -9.11 -1.26 -7.29
C GLU A 19 -8.46 0.11 -7.22
N ALA A 20 -7.31 0.28 -7.86
CA ALA A 20 -6.69 1.60 -7.97
C ALA A 20 -6.79 2.10 -9.41
N THR A 21 -6.39 3.34 -9.67
CA THR A 21 -6.30 3.88 -11.04
C THR A 21 -5.33 3.09 -11.95
N THR A 22 -4.57 2.17 -11.37
CA THR A 22 -3.78 1.15 -12.06
C THR A 22 -4.68 0.10 -12.71
N THR A 23 -4.22 -0.55 -13.77
CA THR A 23 -4.97 -1.67 -14.40
C THR A 23 -5.01 -2.95 -13.56
N GLU A 24 -4.42 -2.95 -12.36
CA GLU A 24 -4.35 -4.09 -11.47
C GLU A 24 -5.47 -4.06 -10.43
N THR A 25 -6.27 -5.12 -10.39
CA THR A 25 -7.14 -5.44 -9.24
C THR A 25 -6.37 -6.37 -8.32
N ILE A 26 -6.23 -5.98 -7.06
CA ILE A 26 -5.56 -6.78 -6.04
C ILE A 26 -6.56 -7.19 -4.97
N SER A 27 -6.33 -8.35 -4.34
CA SER A 27 -7.15 -8.80 -3.22
C SER A 27 -6.29 -9.38 -2.11
N SER A 28 -6.79 -9.28 -0.89
CA SER A 28 -6.12 -9.80 0.31
C SER A 28 -7.17 -10.15 1.36
N ARG A 29 -6.84 -11.07 2.27
CA ARG A 29 -7.69 -11.39 3.41
C ARG A 29 -7.17 -10.68 4.65
N THR A 30 -8.08 -10.21 5.50
CA THR A 30 -7.71 -9.68 6.81
C THR A 30 -7.13 -10.77 7.70
N ASN A 31 -6.11 -10.42 8.49
CA ASN A 31 -5.59 -11.25 9.56
C ASN A 31 -6.54 -11.24 10.78
N GLU A 32 -6.18 -11.94 11.85
CA GLU A 32 -6.98 -12.00 13.09
C GLU A 32 -7.22 -10.62 13.74
N ASP A 33 -6.33 -9.66 13.49
CA ASP A 33 -6.42 -8.27 13.96
C ASP A 33 -7.26 -7.36 13.03
N GLY A 34 -7.89 -7.92 11.99
CA GLY A 34 -8.69 -7.16 11.03
C GLY A 34 -7.86 -6.39 10.00
N VAL A 35 -6.54 -6.59 9.94
CA VAL A 35 -5.65 -5.89 9.01
C VAL A 35 -5.38 -6.74 7.76
N ALA A 36 -5.57 -6.14 6.59
CA ALA A 36 -5.12 -6.69 5.31
C ALA A 36 -4.03 -5.81 4.69
N LEU A 37 -2.84 -6.39 4.48
CA LEU A 37 -1.76 -5.75 3.73
C LEU A 37 -1.98 -5.97 2.23
N MET A 38 -1.82 -4.91 1.45
CA MET A 38 -2.05 -4.86 0.02
C MET A 38 -0.88 -4.12 -0.63
N ARG A 39 -0.33 -4.66 -1.71
CA ARG A 39 0.79 -4.07 -2.46
C ARG A 39 0.31 -3.68 -3.85
N LEU A 40 0.47 -2.41 -4.18
CA LEU A 40 0.05 -1.80 -5.44
C LEU A 40 1.27 -1.37 -6.24
N ASN A 41 1.34 -1.77 -7.51
CA ASN A 41 2.30 -1.20 -8.43
C ASN A 41 1.80 0.18 -8.86
N THR A 42 2.55 1.25 -8.57
CA THR A 42 2.14 2.61 -8.93
C THR A 42 2.78 3.03 -10.26
N PRO A 43 2.03 3.60 -11.22
CA PRO A 43 2.61 4.18 -12.42
C PRO A 43 3.47 5.41 -12.07
N SER A 44 4.20 5.93 -13.05
CA SER A 44 5.20 6.99 -12.82
C SER A 44 4.64 8.20 -12.03
N LEU A 45 5.52 8.83 -11.26
CA LEU A 45 5.32 9.70 -10.08
C LEU A 45 4.48 10.97 -10.22
N SER A 46 3.75 11.17 -11.31
CA SER A 46 2.96 12.38 -11.48
C SER A 46 1.54 12.20 -10.96
N GLY A 47 1.21 12.87 -9.87
CA GLY A 47 -0.18 13.18 -9.50
C GLY A 47 -0.75 12.40 -8.30
N HIS A 48 -2.00 11.98 -8.47
CA HIS A 48 -2.79 11.30 -7.44
C HIS A 48 -3.07 9.86 -7.84
N LEU A 49 -2.99 8.95 -6.88
CA LEU A 49 -3.44 7.57 -7.01
C LEU A 49 -4.78 7.43 -6.29
N HIS A 50 -5.85 7.27 -7.05
CA HIS A 50 -7.16 6.98 -6.48
C HIS A 50 -7.26 5.48 -6.21
N ILE A 51 -7.66 5.14 -5.00
CA ILE A 51 -7.76 3.77 -4.50
C ILE A 51 -9.16 3.59 -3.95
N GLU A 52 -9.87 2.60 -4.45
CA GLU A 52 -11.13 2.13 -3.92
C GLU A 52 -10.93 0.73 -3.33
N VAL A 53 -11.40 0.55 -2.10
CA VAL A 53 -11.33 -0.71 -1.37
C VAL A 53 -12.74 -1.16 -1.06
N LYS A 54 -13.05 -2.43 -1.34
CA LYS A 54 -14.37 -3.04 -1.15
C LYS A 54 -14.26 -4.34 -0.38
N THR A 55 -15.18 -4.60 0.55
CA THR A 55 -15.33 -5.93 1.14
C THR A 55 -15.95 -6.90 0.13
N SER A 56 -15.60 -8.18 0.23
CA SER A 56 -16.15 -9.24 -0.61
C SER A 56 -16.50 -10.46 0.25
N ASP A 57 -17.62 -10.37 0.96
CA ASP A 57 -18.22 -11.51 1.66
C ASP A 57 -19.28 -12.20 0.80
N SER A 58 -19.14 -13.50 0.53
CA SER A 58 -20.10 -14.25 -0.29
C SER A 58 -21.50 -14.36 0.31
N ARG A 59 -21.66 -14.06 1.59
CA ARG A 59 -22.94 -14.09 2.31
C ARG A 59 -23.73 -12.78 2.17
N LEU A 60 -23.09 -11.72 1.69
CA LEU A 60 -23.66 -10.38 1.57
C LEU A 60 -23.90 -10.02 0.11
N ASN A 61 -25.00 -9.32 -0.15
CA ASN A 61 -25.23 -8.74 -1.47
C ASN A 61 -24.35 -7.49 -1.67
N GLY A 62 -24.25 -7.00 -2.91
CA GLY A 62 -23.39 -5.86 -3.24
C GLY A 62 -23.69 -4.59 -2.43
N SER A 63 -24.94 -4.32 -2.09
CA SER A 63 -25.33 -3.13 -1.29
C SER A 63 -24.97 -3.24 0.20
N GLN A 64 -24.66 -4.45 0.67
CA GLN A 64 -24.26 -4.72 2.06
C GLN A 64 -22.74 -4.76 2.23
N GLN A 65 -21.98 -4.79 1.13
CA GLN A 65 -20.52 -4.67 1.19
C GLN A 65 -20.14 -3.23 1.53
N ALA A 66 -19.16 -3.06 2.40
CA ALA A 66 -18.58 -1.75 2.66
C ALA A 66 -17.60 -1.39 1.55
N SER A 67 -17.56 -0.10 1.18
CA SER A 67 -16.54 0.47 0.32
C SER A 67 -15.92 1.71 0.94
N PHE A 68 -14.67 1.96 0.60
CA PHE A 68 -13.95 3.17 1.00
C PHE A 68 -13.04 3.64 -0.13
N THR A 69 -13.08 4.93 -0.43
CA THR A 69 -12.24 5.54 -1.46
C THR A 69 -11.27 6.53 -0.83
N LEU A 70 -10.01 6.46 -1.24
CA LEU A 70 -8.97 7.39 -0.84
C LEU A 70 -8.14 7.85 -2.04
N SER A 71 -7.54 9.03 -1.92
CA SER A 71 -6.61 9.57 -2.90
C SER A 71 -5.26 9.78 -2.24
N ALA A 72 -4.26 9.00 -2.67
CA ALA A 72 -2.88 9.19 -2.24
C ALA A 72 -2.18 10.19 -3.17
N THR A 73 -1.40 11.11 -2.60
CA THR A 73 -0.65 12.11 -3.37
C THR A 73 0.81 11.68 -3.51
N ALA A 74 1.37 11.79 -4.71
CA ALA A 74 2.77 11.47 -4.95
C ALA A 74 3.71 12.36 -4.11
N TYR A 75 4.87 11.79 -3.73
CA TYR A 75 5.86 12.52 -2.95
C TYR A 75 6.55 13.61 -3.78
N ASN A 76 6.61 14.83 -3.26
CA ASN A 76 7.31 15.94 -3.88
C ASN A 76 8.81 15.88 -3.54
N THR A 77 9.61 15.48 -4.53
CA THR A 77 11.07 15.42 -4.38
C THR A 77 11.68 16.82 -4.26
N TRP A 78 12.79 16.93 -3.54
CA TRP A 78 13.53 18.19 -3.43
C TRP A 78 13.92 18.70 -4.82
N LYS A 79 13.52 19.94 -5.11
CA LYS A 79 13.73 20.61 -6.41
C LYS A 79 13.31 19.75 -7.61
N ASN A 80 12.27 18.93 -7.46
CA ASN A 80 11.79 18.03 -8.52
C ASN A 80 12.88 17.08 -9.06
N SER A 81 13.82 16.66 -8.21
CA SER A 81 14.93 15.78 -8.60
C SER A 81 14.50 14.37 -9.03
N GLN A 82 13.27 13.96 -8.71
CA GLN A 82 12.73 12.63 -9.00
C GLN A 82 13.54 11.48 -8.37
N ASN A 83 14.38 11.79 -7.37
CA ASN A 83 15.09 10.81 -6.56
C ASN A 83 14.25 10.45 -5.33
N LEU A 84 14.04 9.16 -5.11
CA LEU A 84 13.19 8.64 -4.04
C LEU A 84 13.89 7.55 -3.25
N LEU A 85 13.52 7.48 -1.98
CA LEU A 85 13.80 6.37 -1.09
C LEU A 85 12.46 5.81 -0.61
N HIS A 86 12.22 4.53 -0.87
CA HIS A 86 11.13 3.76 -0.28
C HIS A 86 11.72 2.79 0.72
N ILE A 87 11.18 2.76 1.94
CA ILE A 87 11.57 1.83 2.99
C ILE A 87 10.38 0.92 3.22
N ASP A 88 10.51 -0.35 2.84
CA ASP A 88 9.54 -1.40 3.20
C ASP A 88 10.06 -2.15 4.43
N THR A 89 9.15 -2.55 5.30
CA THR A 89 9.47 -3.29 6.52
C THR A 89 8.66 -4.57 6.57
N VAL A 90 9.34 -5.68 6.80
CA VAL A 90 8.68 -6.97 7.03
C VAL A 90 9.08 -7.44 8.43
N LYS A 91 8.08 -7.62 9.29
CA LYS A 91 8.27 -8.18 10.63
C LYS A 91 8.12 -9.69 10.56
N GLU A 92 9.19 -10.41 10.89
CA GLU A 92 9.20 -11.87 10.98
C GLU A 92 9.58 -12.27 12.40
N SER A 93 8.59 -12.69 13.19
CA SER A 93 8.74 -13.04 14.61
C SER A 93 9.40 -11.91 15.42
N GLN A 94 10.67 -12.09 15.83
CA GLN A 94 11.44 -11.17 16.66
C GLN A 94 12.47 -10.34 15.86
N LYS A 95 12.46 -10.43 14.53
CA LYS A 95 13.34 -9.66 13.65
C LYS A 95 12.51 -8.76 12.74
N ILE A 96 13.04 -7.58 12.45
CA ILE A 96 12.48 -6.65 11.46
C ILE A 96 13.49 -6.54 10.34
N SER A 97 13.07 -6.94 9.14
CA SER A 97 13.84 -6.75 7.92
C SER A 97 13.48 -5.40 7.31
N LEU A 98 14.49 -4.57 7.06
CA LEU A 98 14.34 -3.29 6.36
C LEU A 98 14.81 -3.44 4.92
N ASN A 99 13.93 -3.14 3.97
CA ASN A 99 14.26 -3.09 2.55
C ASN A 99 14.28 -1.64 2.08
N MET A 100 15.45 -1.17 1.66
CA MET A 100 15.66 0.20 1.19
C MET A 100 15.77 0.21 -0.34
N VAL A 101 14.72 0.70 -1.00
CA VAL A 101 14.63 0.77 -2.46
C VAL A 101 14.81 2.21 -2.90
N THR A 102 15.77 2.46 -3.78
CA THR A 102 16.00 3.79 -4.33
C THR A 102 15.61 3.87 -5.80
N SER A 103 14.90 4.93 -6.18
CA SER A 103 14.64 5.30 -7.57
C SER A 103 15.34 6.62 -7.88
N HIS A 104 15.92 6.74 -9.07
CA HIS A 104 16.71 7.90 -9.49
C HIS A 104 16.37 8.27 -10.93
N ALA A 105 16.28 9.57 -11.22
CA ALA A 105 16.13 10.04 -12.60
C ALA A 105 17.43 9.90 -13.40
N GLN A 106 18.58 10.06 -12.75
CA GLN A 106 19.89 9.93 -13.38
C GLN A 106 20.63 8.71 -12.83
N SER A 107 21.11 7.85 -13.71
CA SER A 107 21.75 6.58 -13.35
C SER A 107 23.04 6.75 -12.54
N ASP A 108 23.74 7.88 -12.68
CA ASP A 108 24.98 8.18 -11.96
C ASP A 108 24.75 8.52 -10.48
N VAL A 109 23.56 9.01 -10.12
CA VAL A 109 23.17 9.31 -8.72
C VAL A 109 23.22 8.04 -7.88
N LYS A 110 22.76 6.91 -8.43
CA LYS A 110 22.84 5.61 -7.77
C LYS A 110 24.27 5.26 -7.35
N ASN A 111 25.25 5.53 -8.21
CA ASN A 111 26.66 5.21 -7.96
C ASN A 111 27.31 6.14 -6.92
N LYS A 112 26.65 7.27 -6.57
CA LYS A 112 27.12 8.21 -5.54
C LYS A 112 26.66 7.81 -4.13
N ILE A 113 25.71 6.88 -4.00
CA ILE A 113 25.27 6.35 -2.70
C ILE A 113 26.32 5.36 -2.19
N LYS A 114 26.99 5.72 -1.10
CA LYS A 114 28.05 4.89 -0.50
C LYS A 114 27.58 4.13 0.74
N TYR A 115 26.69 4.75 1.52
CA TYR A 115 26.27 4.25 2.81
C TYR A 115 24.80 4.58 3.04
N PHE A 116 24.10 3.65 3.69
CA PHE A 116 22.90 3.94 4.45
C PHE A 116 23.26 3.79 5.93
N THR A 117 22.82 4.75 6.75
CA THR A 117 23.02 4.70 8.20
C THR A 117 21.66 4.74 8.88
N VAL A 118 21.47 3.91 9.90
CA VAL A 118 20.22 3.73 10.64
C VAL A 118 20.51 3.75 12.13
#